data_AF-A0A7C3HGM1-F1
#
_entry.id   AF-A0A7C3HGM1-F1
#
_cell.length_a   1.000
_cell.length_b   1.000
_cell.length_c   1.000
_cell.angle_alpha   90.00
_cell.angle_beta   90.00
_cell.angle_gamma   90.00
#
_symmetry.space_group_name_H-M   'P 1'
#
loop_
_entity.id
_entity.type
_entity.pdbx_description
1 polymer ?
#
loop_
_entity_poly.entity_id
_entity_poly.type
_entity_poly.pdbx_seq_one_letter_code
_entity_poly.pdbx_strand_id
1 'polypeptide(L)'
;MSKTAKNRPLLEALEPRLLYSADLFGGAHDSSHAGDPLAALLDNAEAGAALPRFESANASAPLELVFVDTDTPGYRDLLDDLAGNADGTRRFEVILIEADDDGLQRLSDTLAEYRDVQALHLISHGDAGRLALGDEIIDTDSLRDNATRITAWRASLTDDADILIYGCDLAADADGRAFVDTLAGLSGADVAASDDLTGAAALGGDWDLEYHNGTIDNDLAISKAAQSQYDATLDITTGLVGRWTFDADASDATTPAYDGVLTGNAAIDTATHPVGAGSL
;
A
#
# COMPACT_ATOMS: atom_id res chain seq x y z
N MET A 1 -24.78 -16.49 -50.14
CA MET A 1 -23.62 -15.71 -50.63
C MET A 1 -23.16 -14.80 -49.51
N SER A 2 -21.83 -14.68 -49.35
CA SER A 2 -21.09 -13.76 -48.46
C SER A 2 -20.79 -14.30 -47.05
N LYS A 3 -19.57 -14.26 -46.51
CA LYS A 3 -18.18 -14.30 -47.04
C LYS A 3 -17.30 -14.58 -45.80
N THR A 4 -16.56 -15.69 -45.79
CA THR A 4 -15.68 -16.12 -44.70
C THR A 4 -14.53 -15.11 -44.50
N ALA A 5 -14.38 -14.56 -43.30
CA ALA A 5 -13.23 -13.72 -42.94
C ALA A 5 -12.00 -14.63 -42.70
N LYS A 6 -10.92 -14.38 -43.44
CA LYS A 6 -9.63 -15.06 -43.32
C LYS A 6 -8.81 -14.42 -42.20
N ASN A 7 -8.41 -15.20 -41.19
CA ASN A 7 -7.34 -14.83 -40.27
C ASN A 7 -6.04 -14.63 -41.03
N ARG A 8 -5.43 -13.44 -40.88
CA ARG A 8 -4.08 -13.14 -41.37
C ARG A 8 -3.10 -13.40 -40.22
N PRO A 9 -2.03 -14.19 -40.40
CA PRO A 9 -1.00 -14.31 -39.38
C PRO A 9 -0.24 -12.98 -39.25
N LEU A 10 -0.09 -12.51 -38.01
CA LEU A 10 0.82 -11.43 -37.63
C LEU A 10 2.25 -12.01 -37.64
N LEU A 11 3.14 -11.40 -38.42
CA LEU A 11 4.58 -11.68 -38.41
C LEU A 11 5.22 -10.57 -37.58
N GLU A 12 5.57 -10.89 -36.34
CA GLU A 12 6.39 -10.02 -35.48
C GLU A 12 7.86 -10.34 -35.75
N ALA A 13 8.66 -9.31 -36.03
CA ALA A 13 10.09 -9.46 -36.28
C ALA A 13 10.82 -9.59 -34.94
N LEU A 14 11.50 -10.73 -34.70
CA LEU A 14 12.37 -10.90 -33.55
C LEU A 14 13.47 -9.83 -33.52
N GLU A 15 13.68 -9.23 -32.36
CA GLU A 15 14.73 -8.22 -32.13
C GLU A 15 16.15 -8.76 -32.44
N PRO A 16 17.05 -7.91 -32.96
CA PRO A 16 18.41 -8.31 -33.29
C PRO A 16 19.22 -8.62 -32.01
N ARG A 17 19.69 -9.87 -31.88
CA ARG A 17 20.64 -10.26 -30.83
C ARG A 17 22.03 -9.71 -31.16
N LEU A 18 22.51 -8.78 -30.36
CA LEU A 18 23.92 -8.36 -30.37
C LEU A 18 24.78 -9.49 -29.77
N LEU A 19 25.56 -10.16 -30.62
CA LEU A 19 26.59 -11.11 -30.23
C LEU A 19 27.87 -10.35 -29.85
N TYR A 20 28.21 -10.33 -28.57
CA TYR A 20 29.49 -9.80 -28.09
C TYR A 20 30.56 -10.90 -28.23
N SER A 21 31.48 -10.75 -29.18
CA SER A 21 32.67 -11.60 -29.29
C SER A 21 33.67 -11.19 -28.22
N ALA A 22 33.88 -12.04 -27.23
CA ALA A 22 35.01 -11.91 -26.30
C ALA A 22 36.23 -12.63 -26.87
N ASP A 23 36.91 -12.00 -27.84
CA ASP A 23 38.27 -12.39 -28.21
C ASP A 23 39.25 -11.49 -27.44
N LEU A 24 39.60 -11.90 -26.21
CA LEU A 24 40.75 -11.34 -25.51
C LEU A 24 41.92 -12.32 -25.66
N PHE A 25 42.64 -12.18 -26.77
CA PHE A 25 43.95 -12.83 -26.96
C PHE A 25 44.96 -12.23 -26.00
N GLY A 26 45.60 -13.11 -25.23
CA GLY A 26 46.64 -12.77 -24.26
C GLY A 26 48.00 -12.44 -24.91
N GLY A 27 48.94 -12.08 -24.04
CA GLY A 27 50.34 -11.94 -24.40
C GLY A 27 51.07 -10.99 -23.47
N ALA A 28 51.61 -11.52 -22.38
CA ALA A 28 52.70 -10.88 -21.67
C ALA A 28 53.91 -10.80 -22.61
N HIS A 29 54.51 -9.62 -22.83
CA HIS A 29 55.92 -9.50 -23.20
C HIS A 29 56.48 -8.12 -22.87
N ASP A 30 57.69 -8.17 -22.32
CA ASP A 30 58.51 -7.11 -21.75
C ASP A 30 59.36 -6.38 -22.82
N SER A 31 59.37 -5.05 -22.65
CA SER A 31 60.30 -3.97 -23.01
C SER A 31 60.95 -3.76 -24.39
N SER A 32 61.04 -2.44 -24.62
CA SER A 32 61.92 -1.66 -25.49
C SER A 32 61.40 -1.45 -26.91
N HIS A 33 60.98 -0.22 -27.20
CA HIS A 33 61.50 0.66 -28.25
C HIS A 33 60.68 1.96 -28.23
N ALA A 34 61.38 3.09 -28.08
CA ALA A 34 60.80 4.42 -27.95
C ALA A 34 60.11 4.86 -29.26
N GLY A 35 58.88 5.38 -29.15
CA GLY A 35 58.22 6.11 -30.23
C GLY A 35 56.73 5.86 -30.45
N ASP A 36 55.99 5.22 -29.53
CA ASP A 36 54.56 4.96 -29.70
C ASP A 36 53.70 6.04 -29.01
N PRO A 37 52.83 6.78 -29.74
CA PRO A 37 51.88 7.73 -29.15
C PRO A 37 50.88 7.09 -28.17
N LEU A 38 50.82 5.76 -28.09
CA LEU A 38 50.00 5.04 -27.12
C LEU A 38 50.57 5.03 -25.69
N ALA A 39 51.89 5.15 -25.52
CA ALA A 39 52.53 5.19 -24.19
C ALA A 39 52.19 6.49 -23.44
N ALA A 40 52.01 7.60 -24.15
CA ALA A 40 51.65 8.90 -23.57
C ALA A 40 50.17 8.98 -23.11
N LEU A 41 49.32 8.04 -23.53
CA LEU A 41 47.93 7.93 -23.05
C LEU A 41 47.79 7.06 -21.80
N LEU A 42 48.79 6.22 -21.50
CA LEU A 42 48.81 5.38 -20.30
C LEU A 42 49.37 6.13 -19.07
N ASP A 43 50.24 7.11 -19.25
CA ASP A 43 50.78 7.94 -18.16
C ASP A 43 49.75 8.94 -17.58
N ASN A 44 48.66 9.24 -18.29
CA ASN A 44 47.59 10.12 -17.81
C ASN A 44 46.49 9.38 -17.01
N ALA A 45 46.64 8.07 -16.79
CA ALA A 45 45.66 7.26 -16.07
C ALA A 45 45.82 7.27 -14.53
N GLU A 46 46.89 7.87 -13.98
CA GLU A 46 47.11 7.95 -12.52
C GLU A 46 46.77 9.30 -11.88
N ALA A 47 46.24 10.28 -12.64
CA ALA A 47 45.70 11.51 -12.08
C ALA A 47 44.17 11.43 -12.00
N GLY A 48 43.64 11.29 -10.78
CA GLY A 48 42.23 11.13 -10.46
C GLY A 48 41.30 12.21 -11.03
N ALA A 49 40.85 12.02 -12.26
CA ALA A 49 39.64 12.62 -12.79
C ALA A 49 38.52 11.58 -12.69
N ALA A 50 37.60 11.81 -11.74
CA ALA A 50 36.35 11.07 -11.68
C ALA A 50 35.64 11.22 -13.03
N LEU A 51 35.61 10.12 -13.80
CA LEU A 51 34.72 10.02 -14.95
C LEU A 51 33.28 10.22 -14.45
N PRO A 52 32.40 10.88 -15.21
CA PRO A 52 30.99 10.82 -14.89
C PRO A 52 30.62 9.34 -14.89
N ARG A 53 30.32 8.82 -13.71
CA ARG A 53 29.68 7.52 -13.59
C ARG A 53 28.38 7.70 -14.33
N PHE A 54 28.24 7.10 -15.50
CA PHE A 54 26.92 6.77 -16.00
C PHE A 54 26.39 5.78 -14.96
N GLU A 55 25.71 6.30 -13.93
CA GLU A 55 24.81 5.51 -13.14
C GLU A 55 24.00 4.72 -14.14
N SER A 56 24.17 3.40 -14.11
CA SER A 56 23.31 2.55 -14.91
C SER A 56 21.89 2.92 -14.53
N ALA A 57 21.14 3.43 -15.51
CA ALA A 57 19.72 3.74 -15.41
C ALA A 57 18.93 2.44 -15.26
N ASN A 58 19.16 1.78 -14.14
CA ASN A 58 18.48 0.60 -13.64
C ASN A 58 18.42 0.70 -12.11
N ALA A 59 18.25 1.91 -11.58
CA ALA A 59 17.49 2.04 -10.35
C ALA A 59 16.10 1.50 -10.71
N SER A 60 15.80 0.30 -10.22
CA SER A 60 14.44 -0.25 -10.30
C SER A 60 13.52 0.82 -9.73
N ALA A 61 12.38 1.06 -10.39
CA ALA A 61 11.35 1.93 -9.84
C ALA A 61 11.10 1.55 -8.37
N PRO A 62 10.94 2.53 -7.47
CA PRO A 62 10.78 2.23 -6.07
C PRO A 62 9.60 1.30 -5.81
N LEU A 63 9.77 0.44 -4.82
CA LEU A 63 8.77 -0.54 -4.45
C LEU A 63 7.83 0.06 -3.42
N GLU A 64 6.55 0.07 -3.75
CA GLU A 64 5.47 0.50 -2.87
C GLU A 64 4.49 -0.66 -2.71
N LEU A 65 4.20 -1.05 -1.47
CA LEU A 65 3.24 -2.10 -1.18
C LEU A 65 1.88 -1.46 -0.89
N VAL A 66 0.85 -1.89 -1.60
CA VAL A 66 -0.51 -1.37 -1.43
C VAL A 66 -1.40 -2.46 -0.85
N PHE A 67 -1.74 -2.31 0.42
CA PHE A 67 -2.70 -3.17 1.10
C PHE A 67 -4.09 -2.59 0.93
N VAL A 68 -5.00 -3.39 0.38
CA VAL A 68 -6.39 -3.00 0.16
C VAL A 68 -7.28 -3.97 0.94
N ASP A 69 -7.97 -3.43 1.93
CA ASP A 69 -9.02 -4.16 2.62
C ASP A 69 -10.22 -4.36 1.69
N THR A 70 -10.62 -5.61 1.51
CA THR A 70 -11.71 -5.99 0.59
C THR A 70 -13.09 -5.54 1.06
N ASP A 71 -13.26 -5.17 2.33
CA ASP A 71 -14.50 -4.57 2.84
C ASP A 71 -14.61 -3.09 2.45
N THR A 72 -13.54 -2.48 1.91
CA THR A 72 -13.57 -1.11 1.38
C THR A 72 -14.58 -0.97 0.21
N PRO A 73 -15.50 0.00 0.26
CA PRO A 73 -16.44 0.26 -0.83
C PRO A 73 -15.71 0.49 -2.16
N GLY A 74 -16.16 -0.16 -3.22
CA GLY A 74 -15.56 0.04 -4.54
C GLY A 74 -14.09 -0.38 -4.65
N TYR A 75 -13.57 -1.24 -3.77
CA TYR A 75 -12.15 -1.62 -3.79
C TYR A 75 -11.67 -2.10 -5.17
N ARG A 76 -12.53 -2.75 -5.96
CA ARG A 76 -12.20 -3.21 -7.31
C ARG A 76 -11.85 -2.07 -8.27
N ASP A 77 -12.53 -0.94 -8.15
CA ASP A 77 -12.23 0.24 -8.98
C ASP A 77 -10.89 0.85 -8.56
N LEU A 78 -10.55 0.78 -7.26
CA LEU A 78 -9.22 1.15 -6.75
C LEU A 78 -8.14 0.19 -7.29
N LEU A 79 -8.42 -1.11 -7.38
CA LEU A 79 -7.48 -2.08 -7.98
C LEU A 79 -7.24 -1.80 -9.47
N ASP A 80 -8.31 -1.48 -10.21
CA ASP A 80 -8.20 -1.14 -11.64
C ASP A 80 -7.36 0.14 -11.85
N ASP A 81 -7.50 1.14 -10.97
CA ASP A 81 -6.66 2.33 -10.96
C ASP A 81 -5.19 2.00 -10.66
N LEU A 82 -4.92 1.26 -9.58
CA LEU A 82 -3.56 0.86 -9.19
C LEU A 82 -2.84 0.07 -10.30
N ALA A 83 -3.55 -0.83 -10.97
CA ALA A 83 -3.03 -1.57 -12.11
C ALA A 83 -2.74 -0.67 -13.34
N GLY A 84 -3.52 0.40 -13.50
CA GLY A 84 -3.36 1.40 -14.56
C GLY A 84 -2.24 2.42 -14.31
N ASN A 85 -1.86 2.64 -13.05
CA ASN A 85 -0.84 3.61 -12.64
C ASN A 85 0.61 3.09 -12.71
N ALA A 86 0.84 1.93 -13.32
CA ALA A 86 2.19 1.43 -13.59
C ALA A 86 2.87 2.23 -14.73
N ASP A 87 3.32 3.45 -14.45
CA ASP A 87 3.98 4.34 -15.42
C ASP A 87 5.51 4.18 -15.48
N GLY A 88 6.06 3.26 -14.67
CA GLY A 88 7.49 2.96 -14.59
C GLY A 88 8.29 3.91 -13.71
N THR A 89 7.66 4.93 -13.10
CA THR A 89 8.29 5.79 -12.09
C THR A 89 8.20 5.18 -10.70
N ARG A 90 7.14 4.42 -10.44
CA ARG A 90 6.88 3.68 -9.20
C ARG A 90 6.40 2.27 -9.52
N ARG A 91 6.62 1.33 -8.60
CA ARG A 91 6.15 -0.06 -8.73
C ARG A 91 5.27 -0.40 -7.54
N PHE A 92 3.97 -0.52 -7.82
CA PHE A 92 3.01 -1.05 -6.87
C PHE A 92 2.97 -2.58 -6.89
N GLU A 93 3.08 -3.19 -5.73
CA GLU A 93 2.66 -4.57 -5.50
C GLU A 93 1.40 -4.51 -4.62
N VAL A 94 0.28 -5.02 -5.13
CA VAL A 94 -1.01 -4.92 -4.45
C VAL A 94 -1.32 -6.22 -3.70
N ILE A 95 -1.66 -6.09 -2.42
CA ILE A 95 -1.99 -7.17 -1.51
C ILE A 95 -3.41 -6.94 -0.99
N LEU A 96 -4.27 -7.94 -1.16
CA LEU A 96 -5.60 -7.91 -0.57
C LEU A 96 -5.55 -8.41 0.88
N ILE A 97 -6.38 -7.78 1.71
CA ILE A 97 -6.73 -8.22 3.05
C ILE A 97 -8.21 -8.62 3.00
N GLU A 98 -8.46 -9.90 3.18
CA GLU A 98 -9.81 -10.45 3.19
C GLU A 98 -10.48 -10.19 4.55
N ALA A 99 -11.81 -10.13 4.59
CA ALA A 99 -12.59 -9.80 5.79
C ALA A 99 -12.48 -10.79 6.97
N ASP A 100 -11.76 -11.90 6.79
CA ASP A 100 -11.44 -12.91 7.82
C ASP A 100 -9.93 -13.06 8.08
N ASP A 101 -9.11 -12.19 7.49
CA ASP A 101 -7.67 -12.14 7.77
C ASP A 101 -7.38 -11.36 9.07
N ASP A 102 -6.43 -11.86 9.87
CA ASP A 102 -5.69 -11.03 10.82
C ASP A 102 -4.84 -10.05 10.00
N GLY A 103 -5.35 -8.83 9.84
CA GLY A 103 -4.75 -7.82 8.97
C GLY A 103 -3.31 -7.49 9.36
N LEU A 104 -3.02 -7.37 10.66
CA LEU A 104 -1.69 -7.00 11.13
C LEU A 104 -0.67 -8.13 10.91
N GLN A 105 -1.08 -9.38 11.07
CA GLN A 105 -0.28 -10.56 10.73
C GLN A 105 -0.05 -10.63 9.22
N ARG A 106 -1.08 -10.39 8.41
CA ARG A 106 -0.99 -10.36 6.94
C ARG A 106 0.04 -9.34 6.45
N LEU A 107 0.03 -8.13 7.02
CA LEU A 107 1.03 -7.10 6.74
C LEU A 107 2.44 -7.59 7.09
N SER A 108 2.59 -8.16 8.28
CA SER A 108 3.89 -8.57 8.82
C SER A 108 4.52 -9.72 8.04
N ASP A 109 3.73 -10.73 7.69
CA ASP A 109 4.17 -11.86 6.88
C ASP A 109 4.57 -11.40 5.48
N THR A 110 3.77 -10.50 4.89
CA THR A 110 4.09 -9.92 3.59
C THR A 110 5.40 -9.14 3.68
N LEU A 111 5.54 -8.19 4.59
CA LEU A 111 6.75 -7.37 4.75
C LEU A 111 8.01 -8.23 4.99
N ALA A 112 7.91 -9.37 5.67
CA ALA A 112 9.03 -10.28 5.86
C ALA A 112 9.63 -10.82 4.55
N GLU A 113 8.83 -10.89 3.48
CA GLU A 113 9.22 -11.35 2.14
C GLU A 113 9.85 -10.25 1.26
N TYR A 114 9.68 -8.98 1.62
CA TYR A 114 10.17 -7.83 0.84
C TYR A 114 11.37 -7.14 1.48
N ARG A 115 12.10 -6.38 0.68
CA ARG A 115 13.22 -5.51 1.09
C ARG A 115 13.13 -4.22 0.28
N ASP A 116 13.74 -3.17 0.82
CA ASP A 116 13.83 -1.86 0.18
C ASP A 116 12.45 -1.31 -0.24
N VAL A 117 11.44 -1.52 0.62
CA VAL A 117 10.08 -0.98 0.44
C VAL A 117 10.10 0.49 0.80
N GLN A 118 9.78 1.35 -0.17
CA GLN A 118 9.78 2.80 -0.01
C GLN A 118 8.46 3.34 0.56
N ALA A 119 7.33 2.71 0.25
CA ALA A 119 6.06 3.09 0.87
C ALA A 119 5.17 1.89 1.16
N LEU A 120 4.40 2.02 2.23
CA LEU A 120 3.30 1.15 2.60
C LEU A 120 2.00 1.96 2.53
N HIS A 121 1.09 1.57 1.65
CA HIS A 121 -0.22 2.18 1.53
C HIS A 121 -1.27 1.26 2.13
N LEU A 122 -2.04 1.75 3.11
CA LEU A 122 -3.10 0.98 3.76
C LEU A 122 -4.45 1.60 3.43
N ILE A 123 -5.20 0.99 2.53
CA ILE A 123 -6.55 1.41 2.14
C ILE A 123 -7.55 0.58 2.91
N SER A 124 -8.21 1.20 3.89
CA SER A 124 -9.19 0.52 4.72
C SER A 124 -10.16 1.50 5.36
N HIS A 125 -11.02 1.00 6.23
CA HIS A 125 -11.92 1.79 7.05
C HIS A 125 -11.24 2.36 8.30
N GLY A 126 -11.54 3.61 8.63
CA GLY A 126 -11.05 4.30 9.84
C GLY A 126 -12.16 4.92 10.69
N ASP A 127 -11.80 5.20 11.94
CA ASP A 127 -12.46 6.09 12.90
C ASP A 127 -11.40 6.65 13.87
N ALA A 128 -11.75 7.60 14.72
CA ALA A 128 -10.83 8.22 15.68
C ALA A 128 -10.02 7.18 16.48
N GLY A 129 -8.71 7.11 16.22
CA GLY A 129 -7.78 6.19 16.87
C GLY A 129 -7.96 4.71 16.54
N ARG A 130 -8.74 4.37 15.50
CA ARG A 130 -9.07 2.99 15.12
C ARG A 130 -8.99 2.79 13.62
N LEU A 131 -8.24 1.77 13.23
CA LEU A 131 -8.16 1.30 11.85
C LEU A 131 -8.74 -0.11 11.78
N ALA A 132 -9.77 -0.33 10.97
CA ALA A 132 -10.20 -1.69 10.66
C ALA A 132 -9.22 -2.31 9.67
N LEU A 133 -8.85 -3.57 9.85
CA LEU A 133 -7.96 -4.26 8.92
C LEU A 133 -8.23 -5.76 8.96
N GLY A 134 -8.95 -6.25 7.95
CA GLY A 134 -9.49 -7.61 7.93
C GLY A 134 -10.52 -7.79 9.04
N ASP A 135 -10.33 -8.77 9.93
CA ASP A 135 -11.23 -9.01 11.06
C ASP A 135 -10.86 -8.27 12.36
N GLU A 136 -9.81 -7.44 12.32
CA GLU A 136 -9.28 -6.73 13.48
C GLU A 136 -9.63 -5.22 13.50
N ILE A 137 -9.77 -4.68 14.71
CA ILE A 137 -9.69 -3.23 14.96
C ILE A 137 -8.34 -2.95 15.60
N ILE A 138 -7.50 -2.20 14.90
CA ILE A 138 -6.18 -1.80 15.35
C ILE A 138 -6.29 -0.43 15.99
N ASP A 139 -5.97 -0.35 17.28
CA ASP A 139 -5.81 0.90 18.01
C ASP A 139 -4.38 1.01 18.60
N THR A 140 -4.13 2.05 19.38
CA THR A 140 -2.79 2.29 19.96
C THR A 140 -2.34 1.15 20.89
N ASP A 141 -3.26 0.49 21.60
CA ASP A 141 -2.90 -0.62 22.48
C ASP A 141 -2.63 -1.88 21.67
N SER A 142 -3.40 -2.15 20.60
CA SER A 142 -3.08 -3.20 19.62
C SER A 142 -1.68 -3.02 19.02
N LEU A 143 -1.27 -1.79 18.69
CA LEU A 143 0.08 -1.51 18.20
C LEU A 143 1.16 -1.82 19.25
N ARG A 144 0.92 -1.46 20.52
CA ARG A 144 1.87 -1.72 21.63
C ARG A 144 2.00 -3.21 21.92
N ASP A 145 0.89 -3.93 21.93
CA ASP A 145 0.87 -5.38 22.15
C ASP A 145 1.60 -6.12 21.02
N ASN A 146 1.59 -5.56 19.81
CA ASN A 146 2.31 -6.06 18.64
C ASN A 146 3.65 -5.36 18.37
N ALA A 147 4.20 -4.61 19.33
CA ALA A 147 5.39 -3.78 19.12
C ALA A 147 6.59 -4.54 18.54
N THR A 148 6.82 -5.79 18.99
CA THR A 148 7.91 -6.62 18.46
C THR A 148 7.71 -6.99 17.00
N ARG A 149 6.47 -7.31 16.62
CA ARG A 149 6.07 -7.65 15.25
C ARG A 149 6.25 -6.44 14.33
N ILE A 150 5.75 -5.28 14.74
CA ILE A 150 5.84 -4.03 13.96
C ILE A 150 7.29 -3.54 13.85
N THR A 151 8.08 -3.65 14.92
CA THR A 151 9.51 -3.27 14.88
C THR A 151 10.29 -4.11 13.85
N ALA A 152 9.87 -5.35 13.60
CA ALA A 152 10.52 -6.19 12.59
C ALA A 152 10.32 -5.69 11.15
N TRP A 153 9.31 -4.85 10.90
CA TRP A 153 9.08 -4.23 9.59
C TRP A 153 10.25 -3.36 9.13
N ARG A 154 11.02 -2.79 10.07
CA ARG A 154 12.25 -2.02 9.75
C ARG A 154 13.23 -2.76 8.85
N ALA A 155 13.23 -4.11 8.88
CA ALA A 155 14.13 -4.90 8.05
C ALA A 155 13.70 -4.97 6.58
N SER A 156 12.47 -4.59 6.25
CA SER A 156 11.93 -4.55 4.90
C SER A 156 11.77 -3.14 4.34
N LEU A 157 11.62 -2.14 5.21
CA LEU A 157 11.46 -0.73 4.85
C LEU A 157 12.81 -0.06 4.55
N THR A 158 12.80 0.96 3.70
CA THR A 158 13.93 1.89 3.55
C THR A 158 14.02 2.85 4.74
N ASP A 159 15.17 3.53 4.90
CA ASP A 159 15.37 4.52 5.98
C ASP A 159 14.39 5.70 5.88
N ASP A 160 14.00 6.09 4.66
CA ASP A 160 13.05 7.17 4.35
C ASP A 160 11.69 6.60 3.89
N ALA A 161 11.28 5.45 4.46
CA ALA A 161 10.01 4.83 4.07
C ALA A 161 8.80 5.57 4.65
N ASP A 162 7.72 5.63 3.88
CA ASP A 162 6.45 6.19 4.32
C ASP A 162 5.40 5.09 4.59
N ILE A 163 4.53 5.34 5.56
CA ILE A 163 3.27 4.60 5.76
C ILE A 163 2.12 5.57 5.61
N LEU A 164 1.33 5.40 4.55
CA LEU A 164 0.19 6.24 4.20
C LEU A 164 -1.10 5.46 4.48
N ILE A 165 -1.88 5.93 5.45
CA ILE A 165 -3.11 5.26 5.89
C ILE A 165 -4.32 6.03 5.37
N TYR A 166 -5.07 5.41 4.47
CA TYR A 166 -6.31 5.93 3.92
C TYR A 166 -7.45 5.31 4.72
N GLY A 167 -7.96 6.04 5.71
CA GLY A 167 -9.09 5.66 6.55
C GLY A 167 -9.62 6.88 7.28
N CYS A 168 -10.94 7.04 7.33
CA CYS A 168 -11.56 8.24 7.88
C CYS A 168 -11.17 8.51 9.32
N ASP A 169 -10.99 9.78 9.66
CA ASP A 169 -10.93 10.34 11.00
C ASP A 169 -9.86 9.72 11.91
N LEU A 170 -8.93 8.92 11.37
CA LEU A 170 -7.99 8.13 12.17
C LEU A 170 -7.18 9.01 13.11
N ALA A 171 -6.74 10.18 12.65
CA ALA A 171 -5.97 11.15 13.40
C ALA A 171 -6.77 12.38 13.90
N ALA A 172 -8.11 12.29 13.89
CA ALA A 172 -9.00 13.40 14.27
C ALA A 172 -8.74 13.93 15.69
N ASP A 173 -8.40 13.04 16.62
CA ASP A 173 -8.21 13.39 18.03
C ASP A 173 -6.83 13.04 18.60
N ALA A 174 -6.67 13.20 19.92
CA ALA A 174 -5.40 12.95 20.58
C ALA A 174 -5.02 11.46 20.60
N ASP A 175 -6.01 10.57 20.64
CA ASP A 175 -5.80 9.12 20.65
C ASP A 175 -5.42 8.65 19.23
N GLY A 176 -6.04 9.23 18.21
CA GLY A 176 -5.67 9.09 16.80
C GLY A 176 -4.24 9.54 16.48
N ARG A 177 -3.84 10.72 16.95
CA ARG A 177 -2.46 11.17 16.80
C ARG A 177 -1.47 10.28 17.55
N ALA A 178 -1.85 9.79 18.74
CA ALA A 178 -1.03 8.83 19.48
C ALA A 178 -0.89 7.48 18.75
N PHE A 179 -1.90 7.04 18.00
CA PHE A 179 -1.81 5.88 17.12
C PHE A 179 -0.73 6.10 16.06
N VAL A 180 -0.81 7.20 15.32
CA VAL A 180 0.14 7.54 14.24
C VAL A 180 1.57 7.67 14.80
N ASP A 181 1.73 8.37 15.91
CA ASP A 181 3.02 8.55 16.56
C ASP A 181 3.62 7.22 17.05
N THR A 182 2.77 6.34 17.61
CA THR A 182 3.19 5.02 18.09
C THR A 182 3.60 4.13 16.92
N LEU A 183 2.83 4.13 15.83
CA LEU A 183 3.15 3.35 14.64
C LEU A 183 4.49 3.79 14.05
N ALA A 184 4.69 5.10 13.84
CA ALA A 184 5.95 5.67 13.37
C ALA A 184 7.13 5.28 14.27
N GLY A 185 6.95 5.41 15.59
CA GLY A 185 7.97 5.05 16.57
C GLY A 185 8.35 3.56 16.54
N LEU A 186 7.41 2.67 16.22
CA LEU A 186 7.64 1.22 16.13
C LEU A 186 8.22 0.84 14.76
N SER A 187 7.58 1.25 13.66
CA SER A 187 7.98 0.92 12.30
C SER A 187 9.28 1.59 11.88
N GLY A 188 9.65 2.72 12.49
CA GLY A 188 10.79 3.54 12.08
C GLY A 188 10.57 4.30 10.78
N ALA A 189 9.35 4.27 10.23
CA ALA A 189 8.93 4.98 9.03
C ALA A 189 8.24 6.29 9.39
N ASP A 190 8.17 7.18 8.42
CA ASP A 190 7.32 8.37 8.50
C ASP A 190 5.86 7.93 8.23
N VAL A 191 4.90 8.46 8.98
CA VAL A 191 3.50 7.98 8.93
C VAL A 191 2.54 9.13 8.75
N ALA A 192 1.60 8.99 7.82
CA ALA A 192 0.53 9.95 7.59
C ALA A 192 -0.85 9.28 7.59
N ALA A 193 -1.84 9.99 8.14
CA ALA A 193 -3.22 9.58 8.20
C ALA A 193 -4.16 10.80 8.11
N SER A 194 -5.40 10.56 7.70
CA SER A 194 -6.42 11.61 7.63
C SER A 194 -6.95 11.97 9.03
N ASP A 195 -7.26 13.25 9.22
CA ASP A 195 -7.95 13.76 10.42
C ASP A 195 -9.45 14.05 10.20
N ASP A 196 -9.96 13.76 9.00
CA ASP A 196 -11.36 13.89 8.61
C ASP A 196 -11.84 12.75 7.68
N LEU A 197 -12.96 12.95 6.97
CA LEU A 197 -13.50 11.93 6.07
C LEU A 197 -12.58 11.70 4.87
N THR A 198 -12.06 10.49 4.71
CA THR A 198 -11.35 10.11 3.48
C THR A 198 -12.32 9.54 2.42
N GLY A 199 -12.28 10.06 1.19
CA GLY A 199 -13.01 9.55 0.03
C GLY A 199 -13.68 10.63 -0.81
N ALA A 200 -14.98 10.47 -1.09
CA ALA A 200 -15.70 11.29 -2.05
C ALA A 200 -15.95 12.72 -1.56
N ALA A 201 -15.49 13.71 -2.33
CA ALA A 201 -15.80 15.13 -2.09
C ALA A 201 -17.30 15.45 -2.07
N ALA A 202 -18.12 14.69 -2.80
CA ALA A 202 -19.57 14.83 -2.79
C ALA A 202 -20.20 14.45 -1.43
N LEU A 203 -19.50 13.65 -0.62
CA LEU A 203 -19.90 13.23 0.71
C LEU A 203 -19.18 14.01 1.83
N GLY A 204 -18.35 14.99 1.46
CA GLY A 204 -17.63 15.87 2.39
C GLY A 204 -16.26 15.34 2.82
N GLY A 205 -15.73 14.33 2.13
CA GLY A 205 -14.37 13.84 2.37
C GLY A 205 -13.38 14.22 1.27
N ASP A 206 -12.10 13.97 1.49
CA ASP A 206 -11.06 14.10 0.48
C ASP A 206 -9.99 13.00 0.61
N TRP A 207 -8.82 13.17 0.03
CA TRP A 207 -7.76 12.14 0.06
C TRP A 207 -6.48 12.68 0.69
N ASP A 208 -6.57 13.82 1.35
CA ASP A 208 -5.45 14.43 2.02
C ASP A 208 -5.19 13.66 3.34
N LEU A 209 -3.93 13.66 3.77
CA LEU A 209 -3.47 13.00 5.00
C LEU A 209 -2.85 14.08 5.88
N GLU A 210 -3.71 14.78 6.62
CA GLU A 210 -3.40 16.05 7.29
C GLU A 210 -2.41 15.88 8.44
N TYR A 211 -2.52 14.75 9.16
CA TYR A 211 -1.65 14.46 10.27
C TYR A 211 -0.52 13.53 9.85
N HIS A 212 0.71 13.95 10.12
CA HIS A 212 1.88 13.13 9.87
C HIS A 212 2.91 13.25 10.99
N ASN A 213 3.60 12.15 11.26
CA ASN A 213 4.81 12.12 12.07
C ASN A 213 5.97 11.71 11.15
N GLY A 214 6.86 12.65 10.86
CA GLY A 214 7.90 12.49 9.84
C GLY A 214 7.72 13.40 8.63
N THR A 215 8.52 13.17 7.59
CA THR A 215 8.40 13.83 6.28
C THR A 215 7.81 12.85 5.27
N ILE A 216 6.72 13.21 4.62
CA ILE A 216 6.11 12.35 3.61
C ILE A 216 6.71 12.68 2.25
N ASP A 217 7.47 11.73 1.69
CA ASP A 217 8.19 11.87 0.43
C ASP A 217 7.47 11.19 -0.75
N ASN A 218 6.55 10.26 -0.46
CA ASN A 218 5.82 9.50 -1.47
C ASN A 218 4.43 10.10 -1.77
N ASP A 219 4.06 10.07 -3.06
CA ASP A 219 2.73 10.46 -3.52
C ASP A 219 1.67 9.42 -3.13
N LEU A 220 0.42 9.85 -3.03
CA LEU A 220 -0.72 8.94 -2.84
C LEU A 220 -0.75 7.85 -3.93
N ALA A 221 -1.21 6.65 -3.54
CA ALA A 221 -1.31 5.49 -4.41
C ALA A 221 -2.48 5.60 -5.39
N ILE A 222 -3.61 6.15 -4.93
CA ILE A 222 -4.82 6.33 -5.74
C ILE A 222 -4.66 7.57 -6.62
N SER A 223 -4.83 7.42 -7.93
CA SER A 223 -4.66 8.53 -8.86
C SER A 223 -5.69 9.63 -8.65
N LYS A 224 -5.36 10.88 -9.02
CA LYS A 224 -6.30 12.00 -8.98
C LYS A 224 -7.57 11.75 -9.81
N ALA A 225 -7.50 10.91 -10.85
CA ALA A 225 -8.67 10.52 -11.64
C ALA A 225 -9.60 9.60 -10.84
N ALA A 226 -9.06 8.57 -10.19
CA ALA A 226 -9.82 7.67 -9.32
C ALA A 226 -10.38 8.40 -8.09
N GLN A 227 -9.57 9.26 -7.44
CA GLN A 227 -10.03 10.11 -6.33
C GLN A 227 -11.27 10.93 -6.70
N SER A 228 -11.31 11.48 -7.93
CA SER A 228 -12.44 12.29 -8.42
C SER A 228 -13.67 11.46 -8.81
N GLN A 229 -13.50 10.16 -9.05
CA GLN A 229 -14.56 9.24 -9.48
C GLN A 229 -15.14 8.41 -8.34
N TYR A 230 -14.39 8.27 -7.24
CA TYR A 230 -14.82 7.56 -6.05
C TYR A 230 -16.07 8.20 -5.44
N ASP A 231 -17.08 7.39 -5.14
CA ASP A 231 -18.41 7.84 -4.72
C ASP A 231 -18.80 7.42 -3.29
N ALA A 232 -17.85 6.86 -2.54
CA ALA A 232 -18.00 6.43 -1.15
C ALA A 232 -16.99 7.13 -0.21
N THR A 233 -17.08 6.83 1.09
CA THR A 233 -16.07 7.21 2.09
C THR A 233 -15.49 5.97 2.75
N LEU A 234 -14.30 6.12 3.32
CA LEU A 234 -13.57 5.06 4.04
C LEU A 234 -13.91 5.05 5.54
N ASP A 235 -15.15 5.36 5.89
CA ASP A 235 -15.63 5.43 7.29
C ASP A 235 -16.02 4.03 7.74
N ILE A 236 -15.50 3.60 8.90
CA ILE A 236 -15.78 2.30 9.51
C ILE A 236 -17.27 1.96 9.62
N THR A 237 -18.15 2.96 9.70
CA THR A 237 -19.58 2.75 9.82
C THR A 237 -20.28 2.41 8.49
N THR A 238 -19.66 2.73 7.35
CA THR A 238 -20.30 2.60 6.02
C THR A 238 -20.36 1.16 5.49
N GLY A 239 -19.64 0.23 6.13
CA GLY A 239 -19.58 -1.20 5.80
C GLY A 239 -20.05 -2.14 6.92
N LEU A 240 -20.53 -1.62 8.05
CA LEU A 240 -20.99 -2.44 9.18
C LEU A 240 -22.29 -3.20 8.82
N VAL A 241 -22.17 -4.33 8.12
CA VAL A 241 -23.05 -5.47 8.36
C VAL A 241 -22.74 -5.93 9.77
N GLY A 242 -23.44 -5.38 10.76
CA GLY A 242 -23.16 -5.60 12.17
C GLY A 242 -22.86 -7.08 12.46
N ARG A 243 -21.58 -7.41 12.61
CA ARG A 243 -21.12 -8.68 13.19
C ARG A 243 -21.32 -8.53 14.68
N TRP A 244 -22.58 -8.59 15.09
CA TRP A 244 -22.93 -8.86 16.48
C TRP A 244 -22.47 -10.29 16.74
N THR A 245 -21.31 -10.45 17.38
CA THR A 245 -21.03 -11.64 18.14
C THR A 245 -22.05 -11.65 19.28
N PHE A 246 -23.22 -12.22 19.02
CA PHE A 246 -24.13 -12.60 20.09
C PHE A 246 -23.31 -13.44 21.05
N ASP A 247 -23.05 -12.90 22.24
CA ASP A 247 -22.52 -13.73 23.32
C ASP A 247 -23.50 -14.89 23.53
N ALA A 248 -22.99 -16.00 24.07
CA ALA A 248 -23.79 -17.22 24.19
C ALA A 248 -24.99 -17.06 25.15
N ASP A 249 -25.16 -15.91 25.81
CA ASP A 249 -26.29 -15.64 26.69
C ASP A 249 -27.33 -14.67 26.13
N ALA A 250 -27.08 -14.04 24.97
CA ALA A 250 -28.00 -13.15 24.26
C ALA A 250 -28.66 -12.12 25.21
N SER A 251 -27.91 -11.64 26.20
CA SER A 251 -28.46 -10.76 27.24
C SER A 251 -28.82 -9.36 26.72
N ASP A 252 -28.36 -8.99 25.52
CA ASP A 252 -28.77 -7.77 24.82
C ASP A 252 -29.98 -7.94 23.89
N ALA A 253 -30.38 -9.19 23.60
CA ALA A 253 -31.52 -9.47 22.75
C ALA A 253 -32.81 -9.20 23.53
N THR A 254 -33.70 -8.40 22.94
CA THR A 254 -34.93 -7.96 23.59
C THR A 254 -35.80 -9.16 23.98
N THR A 255 -35.83 -9.42 25.29
CA THR A 255 -36.71 -10.35 26.06
C THR A 255 -36.36 -11.85 25.98
N PRO A 256 -36.47 -12.59 27.10
CA PRO A 256 -35.83 -13.90 27.26
C PRO A 256 -36.67 -15.08 26.72
N ALA A 257 -37.41 -14.90 25.63
CA ALA A 257 -38.42 -15.88 25.23
C ALA A 257 -38.45 -16.31 23.75
N TYR A 258 -37.64 -15.73 22.85
CA TYR A 258 -37.67 -16.14 21.44
C TYR A 258 -36.28 -16.07 20.79
N ASP A 259 -35.78 -17.22 20.36
CA ASP A 259 -34.63 -17.42 19.48
C ASP A 259 -35.05 -17.16 18.02
N GLY A 260 -35.13 -15.88 17.65
CA GLY A 260 -35.50 -15.49 16.28
C GLY A 260 -34.31 -15.59 15.31
N VAL A 261 -34.35 -16.56 14.38
CA VAL A 261 -33.49 -16.52 13.18
C VAL A 261 -34.16 -15.62 12.13
N LEU A 262 -33.52 -14.50 11.78
CA LEU A 262 -33.97 -13.66 10.66
C LEU A 262 -33.64 -14.36 9.33
N THR A 263 -34.66 -14.59 8.49
CA THR A 263 -34.49 -15.06 7.11
C THR A 263 -35.26 -14.18 6.14
N GLY A 264 -34.69 -13.91 4.97
CA GLY A 264 -35.36 -13.22 3.85
C GLY A 264 -35.47 -11.71 3.96
N ASN A 265 -34.34 -10.99 3.96
CA ASN A 265 -34.26 -9.51 3.91
C ASN A 265 -35.08 -8.79 4.99
N ALA A 266 -35.15 -9.34 6.21
CA ALA A 266 -35.79 -8.66 7.33
C ALA A 266 -34.99 -7.39 7.68
N ALA A 267 -35.61 -6.21 7.54
CA ALA A 267 -35.06 -4.94 7.96
C ALA A 267 -35.48 -4.61 9.40
N ILE A 268 -34.56 -4.02 10.18
CA ILE A 268 -34.85 -3.55 11.54
C ILE A 268 -35.60 -2.21 11.45
N ASP A 269 -36.86 -2.18 11.88
CA ASP A 269 -37.66 -0.96 12.00
C ASP A 269 -37.35 -0.24 13.31
N THR A 270 -36.50 0.78 13.23
CA THR A 270 -36.13 1.64 14.37
C THR A 270 -37.18 2.72 14.67
N ALA A 271 -38.21 2.88 13.85
CA ALA A 271 -39.23 3.91 14.06
C ALA A 271 -40.27 3.52 15.12
N THR A 272 -40.43 2.22 15.41
CA THR A 272 -41.45 1.72 16.34
C THR A 272 -40.91 0.98 17.56
N HIS A 273 -39.65 0.53 17.54
CA HIS A 273 -39.02 -0.21 18.64
C HIS A 273 -37.56 0.26 18.88
N PRO A 274 -37.31 1.16 19.84
CA PRO A 274 -35.96 1.59 20.14
C PRO A 274 -35.17 0.45 20.81
N VAL A 275 -34.05 0.07 20.21
CA VAL A 275 -33.03 -0.78 20.82
C VAL A 275 -32.15 0.09 21.71
N GLY A 276 -32.31 -0.06 23.03
CA GLY A 276 -31.44 0.53 24.06
C GLY A 276 -31.62 2.03 24.32
N ALA A 277 -31.51 2.44 25.59
CA ALA A 277 -31.65 3.83 26.04
C ALA A 277 -30.31 4.60 25.99
N GLY A 278 -29.57 4.48 24.89
CA GLY A 278 -28.37 5.30 24.66
C GLY A 278 -28.79 6.72 24.31
N SER A 279 -28.59 7.66 25.24
CA SER A 279 -28.73 9.09 24.95
C SER A 279 -27.61 9.53 24.01
N LEU A 280 -27.98 10.26 22.96
CA LEU A 280 -27.07 11.18 22.26
C LEU A 280 -26.41 12.16 23.26
#